data_AF-A0A535K0B7-F1
#
_entry.id   AF-A0A535K0B7-F1
#
_cell.length_a   1.000
_cell.length_b   1.000
_cell.length_c   1.000
_cell.angle_alpha   90.00
_cell.angle_beta   90.00
_cell.angle_gamma   90.00
#
_symmetry.space_group_name_H-M   'P 1'
#
loop_
_entity.id
_entity.type
_entity.pdbx_description
1 polymer ?
#
loop_
_entity_poly.entity_id
_entity_poly.type
_entity_poly.pdbx_seq_one_letter_code
_entity_poly.pdbx_strand_id
1 'polypeptide(L)'
;GFSFGGAVAALAAGRDSRVRAAVLAAAPAAFGDDPKWKPVAELSRTRARVLLIWGSRDIEVSIENAERYAVVLTQARVRNELVMIEGADHDFAPAGPRVKMAATVAEWMRGSLS
;
A
#
# COMPACT_ATOMS: atom_id res chain seq x y z
N GLY A 1 1.09 0.11 -6.80
CA GLY A 1 0.34 -1.05 -7.31
C GLY A 1 -1.04 -1.07 -6.68
N PHE A 2 -2.03 -1.63 -7.38
CA PHE A 2 -3.42 -1.75 -6.93
C PHE A 2 -3.79 -3.23 -6.70
N SER A 3 -4.54 -3.52 -5.63
CA SER A 3 -4.99 -4.87 -5.25
C SER A 3 -3.81 -5.86 -5.24
N PHE A 4 -3.89 -6.98 -5.94
CA PHE A 4 -2.77 -7.91 -6.11
C PHE A 4 -1.47 -7.23 -6.61
N GLY A 5 -1.59 -6.25 -7.51
CA GLY A 5 -0.45 -5.45 -7.95
C GLY A 5 0.16 -4.59 -6.84
N GLY A 6 -0.58 -4.28 -5.78
CA GLY A 6 -0.08 -3.68 -4.55
C GLY A 6 0.77 -4.67 -3.74
N ALA A 7 0.36 -5.93 -3.63
CA ALA A 7 1.17 -6.98 -3.00
C ALA A 7 2.47 -7.23 -3.79
N VAL A 8 2.41 -7.21 -5.13
CA VAL A 8 3.61 -7.27 -5.98
C VAL A 8 4.51 -6.05 -5.76
N ALA A 9 3.95 -4.85 -5.66
CA ALA A 9 4.72 -3.65 -5.34
C ALA A 9 5.42 -3.75 -3.97
N ALA A 10 4.76 -4.38 -2.98
CA ALA A 10 5.35 -4.63 -1.67
C ALA A 10 6.59 -5.54 -1.78
N LEU A 11 6.46 -6.64 -2.53
CA LEU A 11 7.57 -7.57 -2.78
C LEU A 11 8.73 -6.88 -3.51
N ALA A 12 8.43 -6.11 -4.57
CA ALA A 12 9.44 -5.41 -5.36
C ALA A 12 10.20 -4.38 -4.51
N ALA A 13 9.48 -3.56 -3.73
CA ALA A 13 10.10 -2.56 -2.86
C ALA A 13 10.90 -3.19 -1.71
N GLY A 14 10.49 -4.35 -1.20
CA GLY A 14 11.23 -5.10 -0.17
C GLY A 14 12.52 -5.74 -0.69
N ARG A 15 12.56 -6.11 -1.97
CA ARG A 15 13.68 -6.85 -2.59
C ARG A 15 14.66 -5.99 -3.37
N ASP A 16 14.24 -4.84 -3.87
CA ASP A 16 15.08 -3.95 -4.66
C ASP A 16 15.30 -2.61 -3.94
N SER A 17 16.50 -2.43 -3.41
CA SER A 17 16.89 -1.22 -2.69
C SER A 17 16.95 0.04 -3.55
N ARG A 18 16.82 -0.07 -4.89
CA ARG A 18 16.73 1.07 -5.80
C ARG A 18 15.35 1.73 -5.77
N VAL A 19 14.32 1.03 -5.30
CA VAL A 19 12.98 1.60 -5.14
C VAL A 19 13.00 2.61 -4.00
N ARG A 20 12.75 3.89 -4.32
CA ARG A 20 12.76 4.99 -3.33
C ARG A 20 11.40 5.29 -2.72
N ALA A 21 10.32 4.94 -3.43
CA ALA A 21 8.95 5.14 -2.99
C ALA A 21 8.06 4.02 -3.53
N ALA A 22 7.09 3.57 -2.72
CA ALA A 22 6.13 2.54 -3.09
C ALA A 22 4.73 2.93 -2.61
N VAL A 23 3.73 2.72 -3.47
CA VAL A 23 2.32 2.95 -3.16
C VAL A 23 1.58 1.62 -3.25
N LEU A 24 0.88 1.26 -2.19
CA LEU A 24 0.08 0.05 -2.07
C LEU A 24 -1.37 0.48 -1.92
N ALA A 25 -2.14 0.35 -3.00
CA ALA A 25 -3.56 0.66 -3.01
C ALA A 25 -4.37 -0.62 -2.84
N ALA A 26 -5.21 -0.71 -1.80
CA ALA A 26 -6.08 -1.85 -1.52
C ALA A 26 -5.36 -3.22 -1.57
N ALA A 27 -4.13 -3.30 -1.06
CA ALA A 27 -3.25 -4.44 -1.29
C ALA A 27 -3.43 -5.56 -0.25
N PRO A 28 -3.65 -6.82 -0.65
CA PRO A 28 -3.73 -7.91 0.30
C PRO A 28 -2.38 -8.13 1.01
N ALA A 29 -2.42 -8.41 2.31
CA ALA A 29 -1.24 -8.65 3.16
C ALA A 29 -0.69 -10.09 3.02
N ALA A 30 -1.48 -10.99 2.45
CA ALA A 30 -1.12 -12.36 2.12
C ALA A 30 -1.88 -12.78 0.86
N PHE A 31 -1.36 -13.76 0.11
CA PHE A 31 -2.05 -14.30 -1.06
C PHE A 31 -1.72 -15.79 -1.22
N GLY A 32 -2.73 -16.64 -1.06
CA GLY A 32 -2.56 -18.10 -1.05
C GLY A 32 -1.68 -18.61 0.10
N ASP A 33 -1.28 -19.88 -0.02
CA ASP A 33 -0.51 -20.59 1.01
C ASP A 33 1.00 -20.73 0.68
N ASP A 34 1.46 -20.16 -0.44
CA ASP A 34 2.88 -20.25 -0.82
C ASP A 34 3.74 -19.46 0.18
N PRO A 35 4.66 -20.10 0.92
CA PRO A 35 5.51 -19.44 1.91
C PRO A 35 6.47 -18.41 1.30
N LYS A 36 6.63 -18.38 -0.03
CA LYS A 36 7.40 -17.35 -0.75
C LYS A 36 6.60 -16.05 -0.92
N TRP A 37 5.28 -16.08 -0.75
CA TRP A 37 4.41 -14.93 -0.94
C TRP A 37 4.13 -14.20 0.39
N LYS A 38 5.15 -13.48 0.88
CA LYS A 38 5.12 -12.77 2.16
C LYS A 38 5.32 -11.25 2.00
N PRO A 39 4.37 -10.53 1.39
CA PRO A 39 4.56 -9.12 1.02
C PRO A 39 4.80 -8.22 2.24
N VAL A 40 4.14 -8.46 3.37
CA VAL A 40 4.37 -7.71 4.62
C VAL A 40 5.81 -7.90 5.14
N ALA A 41 6.27 -9.15 5.22
CA ALA A 41 7.60 -9.45 5.73
C ALA A 41 8.70 -8.91 4.80
N GLU A 42 8.50 -8.97 3.49
CA GLU A 42 9.43 -8.42 2.50
C GLU A 42 9.50 -6.90 2.58
N LEU A 43 8.35 -6.22 2.59
CA LEU A 43 8.30 -4.77 2.64
C LEU A 43 8.92 -4.19 3.91
N SER A 44 8.88 -4.92 5.04
CA SER A 44 9.53 -4.50 6.30
C SER A 44 11.02 -4.16 6.17
N ARG A 45 11.70 -4.68 5.14
CA ARG A 45 13.13 -4.49 4.89
C ARG A 45 13.43 -3.34 3.92
N THR A 46 12.40 -2.70 3.39
CA THR A 46 12.57 -1.68 2.35
C THR A 46 13.27 -0.42 2.89
N ARG A 47 13.96 0.29 1.99
CA ARG A 47 14.39 1.67 2.21
C ARG A 47 13.44 2.68 1.56
N ALA A 48 12.42 2.21 0.84
CA ALA A 48 11.42 3.05 0.23
C ALA A 48 10.59 3.77 1.30
N ARG A 49 10.11 4.96 0.96
CA ARG A 49 8.93 5.54 1.61
C ARG A 49 7.71 4.76 1.14
N VAL A 50 6.75 4.50 2.02
CA VAL A 50 5.58 3.68 1.70
C VAL A 50 4.29 4.46 1.93
N LEU A 51 3.43 4.53 0.91
CA LEU A 51 2.04 4.96 1.06
C LEU A 51 1.13 3.74 1.03
N LEU A 52 0.33 3.59 2.06
CA LEU A 52 -0.80 2.67 2.13
C LEU A 52 -2.06 3.50 1.86
N ILE A 53 -2.83 3.16 0.82
CA ILE A 53 -4.06 3.90 0.48
C ILE A 53 -5.24 2.96 0.28
N TRP A 54 -6.34 3.22 1.00
CA TRP A 54 -7.48 2.30 1.09
C TRP A 54 -8.81 3.04 0.96
N GLY A 55 -9.83 2.39 0.41
CA GLY A 55 -11.21 2.87 0.48
C GLY A 55 -11.85 2.55 1.83
N SER A 56 -12.64 3.48 2.39
CA SER A 56 -13.31 3.25 3.70
C SER A 56 -14.40 2.18 3.65
N ARG A 57 -14.86 1.80 2.45
CA ARG A 57 -15.92 0.80 2.20
C ARG A 57 -15.39 -0.43 1.46
N ASP A 58 -14.08 -0.63 1.42
CA ASP A 58 -13.47 -1.82 0.81
C ASP A 58 -13.78 -3.06 1.67
N ILE A 59 -14.63 -3.94 1.13
CA ILE A 59 -15.00 -5.22 1.75
C ILE A 59 -14.25 -6.41 1.14
N GLU A 60 -13.56 -6.21 0.01
CA GLU A 60 -12.82 -7.27 -0.69
C GLU A 60 -11.42 -7.45 -0.09
N VAL A 61 -10.75 -6.33 0.15
CA VAL A 61 -9.46 -6.25 0.84
C VAL A 61 -9.60 -5.29 2.02
N SER A 62 -10.16 -5.82 3.10
CA SER A 62 -10.45 -5.05 4.31
C SER A 62 -9.24 -4.25 4.82
N ILE A 63 -9.54 -3.15 5.52
CA ILE A 63 -8.54 -2.23 6.09
C ILE A 63 -7.51 -2.92 6.99
N GLU A 64 -7.85 -4.05 7.60
CA GLU A 64 -6.93 -4.87 8.39
C GLU A 64 -5.64 -5.23 7.62
N ASN A 65 -5.72 -5.36 6.29
CA ASN A 65 -4.54 -5.58 5.47
C ASN A 65 -3.59 -4.38 5.53
N ALA A 66 -4.12 -3.16 5.44
CA ALA A 66 -3.36 -1.93 5.57
C ALA A 66 -2.74 -1.82 6.97
N GLU A 67 -3.51 -2.13 8.01
CA GLU A 67 -3.04 -2.12 9.40
C GLU A 67 -1.89 -3.12 9.62
N ARG A 68 -1.98 -4.33 9.05
CA ARG A 68 -0.89 -5.32 9.08
C ARG A 68 0.39 -4.77 8.45
N TYR A 69 0.31 -4.07 7.32
CA TYR A 69 1.47 -3.38 6.75
C TYR A 69 1.97 -2.27 7.69
N ALA A 70 1.09 -1.37 8.14
CA ALA A 70 1.46 -0.20 8.94
C ALA A 70 2.16 -0.59 10.25
N VAL A 71 1.67 -1.62 10.95
CA VAL A 71 2.27 -2.14 12.19
C VAL A 71 3.69 -2.60 11.93
N VAL A 72 3.90 -3.46 10.92
CA VAL A 72 5.21 -4.03 10.61
C VAL A 72 6.18 -2.96 10.11
N LEU A 73 5.74 -2.04 9.26
CA LEU A 73 6.57 -0.94 8.76
C LEU A 73 7.01 -0.01 9.89
N THR A 74 6.09 0.31 10.81
CA THR A 74 6.39 1.14 11.98
C THR A 74 7.38 0.47 12.92
N GLN A 75 7.19 -0.83 13.22
CA GLN A 75 8.14 -1.61 14.03
C GLN A 75 9.53 -1.67 13.39
N ALA A 76 9.60 -1.81 12.07
CA ALA A 76 10.84 -1.80 11.30
C ALA A 76 11.42 -0.40 11.07
N ARG A 77 10.78 0.66 11.58
CA ARG A 77 11.16 2.07 11.39
C ARG A 77 11.21 2.50 9.92
N VAL A 78 10.43 1.85 9.06
CA VAL A 78 10.22 2.25 7.67
C VAL A 78 9.29 3.46 7.63
N ARG A 79 9.65 4.49 6.86
CA ARG A 79 8.82 5.68 6.67
C ARG A 79 7.55 5.29 5.92
N ASN A 80 6.41 5.36 6.59
CA ASN A 80 5.14 4.96 6.03
C ASN A 80 4.01 5.93 6.41
N GLU A 81 2.97 5.96 5.59
CA GLU A 81 1.75 6.72 5.80
C GLU A 81 0.55 5.87 5.38
N LEU A 82 -0.53 5.91 6.16
CA LEU A 82 -1.80 5.28 5.86
C LEU A 82 -2.86 6.34 5.59
N VAL A 83 -3.44 6.33 4.39
CA VAL A 83 -4.52 7.23 4.00
C VAL A 83 -5.78 6.45 3.66
N MET A 84 -6.89 6.89 4.24
CA MET A 84 -8.22 6.37 3.92
C MET A 84 -8.95 7.34 2.99
N ILE A 85 -9.55 6.79 1.94
CA ILE A 85 -10.38 7.51 0.99
C ILE A 85 -11.83 7.26 1.36
N GLU A 86 -12.43 8.27 2.00
CA GLU A 86 -13.81 8.20 2.44
C GLU A 86 -14.78 7.94 1.29
N GLY A 87 -15.70 7.00 1.48
CA GLY A 87 -16.68 6.58 0.50
C GLY A 87 -16.13 5.74 -0.66
N ALA A 88 -14.84 5.41 -0.71
CA ALA A 88 -14.31 4.49 -1.73
C ALA A 88 -14.56 3.02 -1.35
N ASP A 89 -14.98 2.21 -2.31
CA ASP A 89 -14.92 0.74 -2.24
C ASP A 89 -13.54 0.22 -2.71
N HIS A 90 -13.43 -1.08 -3.02
CA HIS A 90 -12.20 -1.71 -3.51
C HIS A 90 -11.64 -1.03 -4.77
N ASP A 91 -12.51 -0.70 -5.73
CA ASP A 91 -12.13 -0.05 -6.99
C ASP A 91 -11.97 1.48 -6.88
N PHE A 92 -12.08 1.99 -5.64
CA PHE A 92 -12.22 3.40 -5.31
C PHE A 92 -13.42 4.06 -5.99
N ALA A 93 -14.45 3.29 -6.32
CA ALA A 93 -15.70 3.83 -6.86
C ALA A 93 -16.56 4.45 -5.74
N PRO A 94 -17.44 5.43 -6.09
CA PRO A 94 -17.64 6.02 -7.42
C PRO A 94 -16.49 6.94 -7.88
N ALA A 95 -16.65 7.61 -9.02
CA ALA A 95 -15.58 8.42 -9.64
C ALA A 95 -14.97 9.49 -8.71
N GLY A 96 -15.75 10.08 -7.80
CA GLY A 96 -15.28 11.09 -6.84
C GLY A 96 -14.14 10.59 -5.94
N PRO A 97 -14.36 9.54 -5.13
CA PRO A 97 -13.30 8.88 -4.37
C PRO A 97 -12.10 8.43 -5.21
N ARG A 98 -12.31 7.94 -6.44
CA ARG A 98 -11.21 7.57 -7.36
C ARG A 98 -10.33 8.76 -7.75
N VAL A 99 -10.93 9.90 -8.06
CA VAL A 99 -10.22 11.15 -8.36
C VAL A 99 -9.43 11.60 -7.13
N LYS A 100 -10.03 11.54 -5.94
CA LYS A 100 -9.36 11.86 -4.68
C LYS A 100 -8.15 10.96 -4.43
N MET A 101 -8.32 9.64 -4.58
CA MET A 101 -7.24 8.66 -4.46
C MET A 101 -6.07 8.99 -5.39
N ALA A 102 -6.35 9.24 -6.67
CA ALA A 102 -5.31 9.55 -7.66
C ALA A 102 -4.57 10.86 -7.32
N ALA A 103 -5.30 11.89 -6.89
CA ALA A 103 -4.72 13.16 -6.47
C ALA A 103 -3.80 13.01 -5.24
N THR A 104 -4.26 12.28 -4.22
CA THR A 104 -3.48 11.97 -3.02
C THR A 104 -2.19 11.23 -3.36
N VAL A 105 -2.26 10.20 -4.22
CA VAL A 105 -1.07 9.47 -4.66
C VAL A 105 -0.09 10.39 -5.40
N ALA A 106 -0.57 11.22 -6.33
CA ALA A 106 0.27 12.10 -7.11
C ALA A 106 0.97 13.16 -6.24
N GLU A 107 0.26 13.73 -5.27
CA GLU A 107 0.82 14.69 -4.32
C GLU A 107 1.87 14.04 -3.42
N TRP A 108 1.55 12.90 -2.81
CA TRP A 108 2.46 12.18 -1.94
C TRP A 108 3.74 11.75 -2.67
N MET A 109 3.61 11.29 -3.92
CA MET A 109 4.76 10.90 -4.74
C MET A 109 5.68 12.08 -5.04
N ARG A 110 5.13 13.28 -5.34
CA ARG A 110 5.93 14.49 -5.54
C ARG A 110 6.78 14.82 -4.31
N GLY A 111 6.19 14.78 -3.11
CA GLY A 111 6.92 15.04 -1.85
C GLY A 111 7.84 13.90 -1.39
N SER A 112 7.71 12.71 -1.99
CA SER A 112 8.53 11.54 -1.64
C SER A 112 9.79 11.41 -2.49
N LEU A 113 9.80 12.02 -3.68
CA LEU A 113 10.93 11.98 -4.61
C LEU A 113 11.75 13.28 -4.67
N SER A 114 11.24 14.37 -4.09
CA SER A 114 11.96 15.63 -3.89
C SER A 114 13.17 15.49 -2.96
#